data_AF-A0A9N9JI77-F1
#
_entry.id   AF-A0A9N9JI77-F1
#
_cell.length_a   1.000
_cell.length_b   1.000
_cell.length_c   1.000
_cell.angle_alpha   90.00
_cell.angle_beta   90.00
_cell.angle_gamma   90.00
#
_symmetry.space_group_name_H-M   'P 1'
#
loop_
_entity.id
_entity.type
_entity.pdbx_description
1 polymer ?
#
loop_
_entity_poly.entity_id
_entity_poly.type
_entity_poly.pdbx_seq_one_letter_code
_entity_poly.pdbx_strand_id
1 'polypeptide(L)'
;KQIRIKVVNPAVTVATYTKADGSVNKIFPNKACLRNLTYSCLIYVDVSCAMAIIPWNKAISSTFHKLCDKNETIFTQKVFIRKIPVMVRSIFCNLHGKTKKELINLNKCLYEGGYFIINGSEKVLIAQEQPANNYIFVFEKLSHS
;
A
#
# COMPACT_ATOMS: atom_id res chain seq x y z
N LYS A 1 28.99 4.56 -15.50
CA LYS A 1 28.42 3.58 -14.55
C LYS A 1 26.91 3.59 -14.73
N GLN A 2 26.25 2.44 -14.85
CA GLN A 2 24.80 2.34 -14.95
C GLN A 2 24.24 1.59 -13.75
N ILE A 3 23.15 2.11 -13.18
CA ILE A 3 22.48 1.57 -11.99
C ILE A 3 21.08 1.13 -12.41
N ARG A 4 20.67 -0.09 -12.03
CA ARG A 4 19.30 -0.58 -12.17
C ARG A 4 18.74 -0.88 -10.80
N ILE A 5 17.61 -0.25 -10.49
CA ILE A 5 16.84 -0.50 -9.29
C ILE A 5 15.60 -1.28 -9.70
N LYS A 6 15.38 -2.44 -9.07
CA LYS A 6 14.17 -3.24 -9.18
C LYS A 6 13.46 -3.21 -7.84
N VAL A 7 12.16 -2.96 -7.86
CA VAL A 7 11.28 -3.07 -6.69
C VAL A 7 10.42 -4.29 -6.90
N VAL A 8 10.52 -5.26 -5.99
CA VAL A 8 9.83 -6.55 -6.07
C VAL A 8 9.20 -6.90 -4.72
N ASN A 9 8.34 -7.92 -4.71
CA ASN A 9 7.75 -8.51 -3.50
C ASN A 9 7.12 -7.51 -2.52
N PRO A 10 6.02 -6.84 -2.90
CA PRO A 10 5.28 -6.00 -1.96
C PRO A 10 4.69 -6.87 -0.82
N ALA A 11 4.99 -6.48 0.42
CA ALA A 11 4.49 -7.11 1.63
C ALA A 11 3.75 -6.10 2.49
N VAL A 12 2.52 -6.42 2.87
CA VAL A 12 1.64 -5.55 3.67
C VAL A 12 1.42 -6.19 5.03
N THR A 13 1.64 -5.43 6.10
CA THR A 13 1.35 -5.90 7.46
C THR A 13 -0.14 -5.74 7.79
N VAL A 14 -0.58 -6.32 8.91
CA VAL A 14 -1.83 -5.85 9.53
C VAL A 14 -1.68 -4.44 10.11
N ALA A 15 -2.78 -3.83 10.57
CA ALA A 15 -2.73 -2.49 11.16
C ALA A 15 -1.88 -2.44 12.44
N THR A 16 -0.91 -1.52 12.47
CA THR A 16 0.02 -1.32 13.59
C THR A 16 0.22 0.16 13.91
N TYR A 17 0.81 0.45 15.06
CA TYR A 17 1.23 1.79 15.44
C TYR A 17 2.64 1.74 16.03
N THR A 18 3.39 2.82 15.81
CA THR A 18 4.74 3.00 16.35
C THR A 18 4.63 3.83 17.62
N LYS A 19 5.16 3.32 18.73
CA LYS A 19 5.25 4.05 20.00
C LYS A 19 6.46 5.02 19.96
N ALA A 20 6.56 5.89 20.96
CA ALA A 20 7.68 6.83 21.10
C ALA A 20 9.04 6.14 21.29
N ASP A 21 9.04 4.91 21.83
CA ASP A 21 10.23 4.05 21.99
C ASP A 21 10.68 3.38 20.68
N GLY A 22 10.00 3.64 19.56
CA GLY A 22 10.26 3.01 18.26
C GLY A 22 9.63 1.61 18.09
N SER A 23 9.01 1.04 19.12
CA SER A 23 8.40 -0.29 19.04
C SER A 23 7.11 -0.26 18.22
N VAL A 24 6.96 -1.25 17.32
CA VAL A 24 5.77 -1.41 16.48
C VAL A 24 4.82 -2.41 17.14
N ASN A 25 3.59 -1.98 17.40
CA ASN A 25 2.58 -2.78 18.09
C ASN A 25 1.30 -2.87 17.27
N LYS A 26 0.56 -3.97 17.43
CA LYS A 26 -0.78 -4.13 16.85
C LYS A 26 -1.75 -3.11 17.48
N ILE A 27 -2.61 -2.48 16.67
CA ILE A 27 -3.65 -1.55 17.15
C ILE A 27 -5.04 -2.03 16.75
N PHE A 28 -6.05 -1.85 17.60
CA PHE A 28 -7.44 -2.12 17.23
C PHE A 28 -8.14 -0.82 16.83
N PRO A 29 -9.17 -0.86 15.96
CA PRO A 29 -9.89 0.34 15.50
C PRO A 29 -10.32 1.27 16.63
N ASN A 30 -10.91 0.75 17.72
CA ASN A 30 -11.33 1.57 18.88
C ASN A 30 -10.17 2.38 19.48
N LYS A 31 -9.02 1.71 19.64
CA LYS A 31 -7.81 2.31 20.20
C LYS A 31 -7.22 3.38 19.27
N ALA A 32 -7.41 3.26 17.96
CA ALA A 32 -7.00 4.29 17.01
C ALA A 32 -7.88 5.55 17.13
N CYS A 33 -9.20 5.37 17.25
CA CYS A 33 -10.15 6.47 17.52
C CYS A 33 -9.80 7.22 18.81
N LEU A 34 -9.71 6.50 19.93
CA LEU A 34 -9.47 7.09 21.26
C LEU A 34 -8.11 7.79 21.40
N ARG A 35 -7.14 7.47 20.54
CA ARG A 35 -5.78 8.03 20.60
C ARG A 35 -5.49 9.04 19.49
N ASN A 36 -6.50 9.44 18.71
CA ASN A 36 -6.31 10.33 17.56
C ASN A 36 -5.27 9.81 16.55
N LEU A 37 -5.20 8.49 16.37
CA LEU A 37 -4.26 7.84 15.45
C LEU A 37 -4.93 7.50 14.13
N THR A 38 -4.12 7.38 13.08
CA THR A 38 -4.54 6.82 11.79
C THR A 38 -4.39 5.31 11.80
N TYR A 39 -5.49 4.58 11.61
CA TYR A 39 -5.52 3.12 11.58
C TYR A 39 -4.93 2.61 10.27
N SER A 40 -3.64 2.25 10.29
CA SER A 40 -2.86 1.98 9.08
C SER A 40 -1.95 0.76 9.22
N CYS A 41 -1.67 0.11 8.09
CA CYS A 41 -0.67 -0.94 7.96
C CYS A 41 0.64 -0.37 7.40
N LEU A 42 1.72 -1.14 7.53
CA LEU A 42 3.03 -0.82 6.96
C LEU A 42 3.20 -1.61 5.65
N ILE A 43 3.71 -0.94 4.61
CA ILE A 43 4.15 -1.62 3.38
C ILE A 43 5.67 -1.72 3.38
N TYR A 44 6.14 -2.92 3.06
CA TYR A 44 7.52 -3.21 2.75
C TYR A 44 7.65 -3.71 1.32
N VAL A 45 8.80 -3.46 0.70
CA VAL A 45 9.16 -4.04 -0.59
C VAL A 45 10.62 -4.47 -0.54
N ASP A 46 10.98 -5.42 -1.38
CA ASP A 46 12.38 -5.76 -1.59
C ASP A 46 12.92 -4.87 -2.71
N VAL A 47 13.96 -4.09 -2.39
CA VAL A 47 14.66 -3.25 -3.36
C VAL A 47 15.96 -3.94 -3.71
N SER A 48 16.06 -4.41 -4.96
CA SER A 48 17.29 -4.99 -5.52
C SER A 48 17.96 -3.95 -6.40
N CYS A 49 19.22 -3.63 -6.10
CA CYS A 49 20.00 -2.70 -6.91
C CYS A 49 21.20 -3.44 -7.51
N ALA A 50 21.40 -3.23 -8.81
CA ALA A 50 22.48 -3.79 -9.61
C ALA A 50 23.27 -2.65 -10.26
N MET A 51 24.60 -2.74 -10.19
CA MET A 51 25.51 -1.77 -10.79
C MET A 51 26.39 -2.44 -11.84
N ALA A 52 26.44 -1.86 -13.04
CA ALA A 52 27.35 -2.30 -14.10
C ALA A 52 28.23 -1.13 -14.57
N ILE A 53 29.52 -1.42 -14.78
CA ILE A 53 30.45 -0.51 -15.43
C ILE A 53 30.41 -0.81 -16.92
N ILE A 54 29.89 0.13 -17.71
CA ILE A 54 29.82 0.00 -19.17
C ILE A 54 31.02 0.74 -19.77
N PRO A 55 31.88 0.07 -20.56
CA PRO A 55 32.93 0.71 -21.34
C PRO A 55 32.34 1.69 -22.36
N TRP A 56 33.02 2.83 -22.57
CA TRP A 56 32.55 3.93 -23.42
C TRP A 56 32.23 3.52 -24.87
N ASN A 57 32.87 2.46 -25.35
CA ASN A 57 32.83 1.97 -26.73
C ASN A 57 31.75 0.90 -27.01
N LYS A 58 30.78 0.68 -26.11
CA LYS A 58 29.67 -0.26 -26.34
C LYS A 58 28.30 0.41 -26.21
N ALA A 59 27.37 -0.01 -27.07
CA ALA A 59 25.98 0.44 -27.03
C ALA A 59 25.33 0.11 -25.68
N ILE A 60 24.77 1.13 -25.04
CA ILE A 60 24.31 1.10 -23.64
C ILE A 60 23.20 0.07 -23.41
N SER A 61 22.21 -0.01 -24.31
CA SER A 61 20.97 -0.78 -24.09
C SER A 61 21.15 -2.31 -24.17
N SER A 62 21.81 -2.83 -25.22
CA SER A 62 21.99 -4.28 -25.42
C SER A 62 23.11 -4.87 -24.55
N THR A 63 24.08 -4.05 -24.15
CA THR A 63 25.23 -4.48 -23.33
C THR A 63 24.86 -4.52 -21.84
N PHE A 64 23.98 -3.64 -21.37
CA PHE A 64 23.57 -3.60 -19.97
C PHE A 64 22.85 -4.88 -19.53
N HIS A 65 21.89 -5.35 -20.32
CA HIS A 65 21.16 -6.60 -20.03
C HIS A 65 22.10 -7.82 -19.95
N LYS A 66 23.15 -7.87 -20.79
CA LYS A 66 24.12 -8.99 -20.82
C LYS A 66 25.20 -8.92 -19.73
N LEU A 67 25.54 -7.71 -19.24
CA LEU A 67 26.56 -7.51 -18.20
C LEU A 67 26.01 -7.72 -16.79
N CYS A 68 24.72 -7.40 -16.60
CA CYS A 68 23.97 -7.73 -15.39
C CYS A 68 24.07 -9.23 -15.04
N ASP A 69 24.06 -10.14 -16.01
CA ASP A 69 24.10 -11.58 -15.69
C ASP A 69 25.48 -12.13 -15.24
N LYS A 70 26.58 -11.35 -15.31
CA LYS A 70 27.94 -11.91 -15.15
C LYS A 70 28.82 -11.28 -14.05
N ASN A 71 28.70 -9.99 -13.78
CA ASN A 71 29.52 -9.26 -12.78
C ASN A 71 28.66 -8.35 -11.90
N GLU A 72 27.61 -8.89 -11.28
CA GLU A 72 26.69 -8.13 -10.43
C GLU A 72 27.08 -8.17 -8.94
N THR A 73 27.17 -6.99 -8.32
CA THR A 73 26.91 -6.87 -6.89
C THR A 73 25.43 -6.56 -6.73
N ILE A 74 24.64 -7.56 -6.34
CA ILE A 74 23.22 -7.40 -6.05
C ILE A 74 23.07 -7.18 -4.55
N PHE A 75 22.59 -6.00 -4.18
CA PHE A 75 22.15 -5.75 -2.81
C PHE A 75 20.62 -5.75 -2.83
N THR A 76 20.04 -6.68 -2.06
CA THR A 76 18.59 -6.73 -1.83
C THR A 76 18.33 -6.38 -0.38
N GLN A 77 17.52 -5.35 -0.17
CA GLN A 77 17.11 -4.92 1.17
C GLN A 77 15.61 -4.78 1.24
N LYS A 78 15.04 -5.20 2.37
CA LYS A 78 13.63 -4.98 2.68
C LYS A 78 13.47 -3.55 3.17
N VAL A 79 12.75 -2.73 2.41
CA VAL A 79 12.59 -1.30 2.66
C VAL A 79 11.16 -1.01 3.06
N PHE A 80 10.97 -0.29 4.17
CA PHE A 80 9.68 0.31 4.51
C PHE A 80 9.39 1.45 3.52
N ILE A 81 8.25 1.37 2.84
CA ILE A 81 7.84 2.39 1.86
C ILE A 81 6.93 3.42 2.50
N ARG A 82 5.79 2.98 3.06
CA ARG A 82 4.78 3.89 3.59
C ARG A 82 3.75 3.17 4.45
N LYS A 83 2.94 3.97 5.16
CA LYS A 83 1.71 3.52 5.82
C LYS A 83 0.51 3.68 4.90
N ILE A 84 -0.39 2.70 4.86
CA ILE A 84 -1.68 2.79 4.16
C ILE A 84 -2.83 2.66 5.16
N PRO A 85 -3.84 3.54 5.13
CA PRO A 85 -5.04 3.38 5.94
C PRO A 85 -5.74 2.05 5.65
N VAL A 86 -6.06 1.31 6.70
CA VAL A 86 -6.75 0.02 6.60
C VAL A 86 -8.23 0.26 6.80
N MET A 87 -9.06 -0.27 5.90
CA MET A 87 -10.51 -0.21 6.06
C MET A 87 -10.94 -1.14 7.20
N VAL A 88 -11.79 -0.64 8.10
CA VAL A 88 -12.33 -1.43 9.22
C VAL A 88 -13.15 -2.60 8.65
N ARG A 89 -12.85 -3.81 9.15
CA ARG A 89 -13.36 -5.12 8.68
C ARG A 89 -12.87 -5.65 7.33
N SER A 90 -11.93 -4.98 6.66
CA SER A 90 -11.21 -5.59 5.55
C SER A 90 -10.32 -6.76 6.00
N ILE A 91 -9.80 -7.54 5.04
CA ILE A 91 -8.90 -8.68 5.31
C ILE A 91 -7.63 -8.32 6.09
N PHE A 92 -7.18 -7.06 6.01
CA PHE A 92 -6.02 -6.54 6.73
C PHE A 92 -6.38 -5.90 8.09
N CYS A 93 -7.66 -5.82 8.43
CA CYS A 93 -8.13 -5.32 9.71
C CYS A 93 -7.89 -6.34 10.83
N ASN A 94 -7.53 -5.85 12.01
CA ASN A 94 -7.30 -6.69 13.19
C ASN A 94 -8.59 -7.30 13.79
N LEU A 95 -9.75 -6.90 13.28
CA LEU A 95 -11.05 -7.51 13.57
C LEU A 95 -11.41 -8.65 12.60
N HIS A 96 -10.67 -8.80 11.50
CA HIS A 96 -10.90 -9.86 10.52
C HIS A 96 -10.73 -11.24 11.15
N GLY A 97 -11.65 -12.17 10.84
CA GLY A 97 -11.63 -13.54 11.35
C GLY A 97 -11.99 -13.71 12.83
N LYS A 98 -12.32 -12.64 13.56
CA LYS A 98 -12.74 -12.73 14.97
C LYS A 98 -14.16 -13.24 15.12
N THR A 99 -14.38 -14.07 16.13
CA THR A 99 -15.71 -14.58 16.50
C THR A 99 -16.57 -13.47 17.11
N LYS A 100 -17.90 -13.69 17.12
CA LYS A 100 -18.85 -12.74 17.73
C LYS A 100 -18.50 -12.42 19.20
N LYS A 101 -18.13 -13.44 19.97
CA LYS A 101 -17.72 -13.30 21.38
C LYS A 101 -16.49 -12.41 21.54
N GLU A 102 -15.47 -12.61 20.70
CA GLU A 102 -14.27 -11.76 20.73
C GLU A 102 -14.55 -10.31 20.34
N LEU A 103 -15.45 -10.07 19.38
CA LEU A 103 -15.84 -8.71 18.98
C LEU A 103 -16.58 -7.96 20.10
N ILE A 104 -17.48 -8.66 20.79
CA ILE A 104 -18.18 -8.13 21.97
C ILE A 104 -17.16 -7.77 23.07
N ASN A 105 -16.20 -8.65 23.35
CA ASN A 105 -15.14 -8.38 24.33
C ASN A 105 -14.23 -7.19 23.96
N LEU A 106 -14.16 -6.84 22.66
CA LEU A 106 -13.42 -5.67 22.18
C LEU A 106 -14.26 -4.39 22.15
N ASN A 107 -15.49 -4.41 22.70
CA ASN A 107 -16.47 -3.33 22.65
C ASN A 107 -16.70 -2.84 21.21
N LYS A 108 -16.84 -3.77 20.26
CA LYS A 108 -17.08 -3.45 18.85
C LYS A 108 -18.41 -4.00 18.36
N CYS A 109 -19.11 -3.16 17.61
CA CYS A 109 -20.35 -3.53 16.94
C CYS A 109 -20.11 -4.65 15.92
N LEU A 110 -21.03 -5.61 15.89
CA LEU A 110 -20.98 -6.79 15.03
C LEU A 110 -21.22 -6.50 13.55
N TYR A 111 -21.68 -5.31 13.18
CA TYR A 111 -22.13 -4.97 11.83
C TYR A 111 -21.44 -3.74 11.23
N GLU A 112 -20.62 -3.02 12.00
CA GLU A 112 -19.96 -1.80 11.52
C GLU A 112 -18.64 -2.09 10.81
N GLY A 113 -18.46 -1.53 9.61
CA GLY A 113 -17.25 -1.66 8.79
C GLY A 113 -17.34 -0.77 7.55
N GLY A 114 -16.37 -0.84 6.65
CA GLY A 114 -16.41 -0.09 5.38
C GLY A 114 -15.92 1.36 5.46
N TYR A 115 -15.35 1.76 6.59
CA TYR A 115 -14.80 3.10 6.81
C TYR A 115 -13.32 3.05 7.20
N PHE A 116 -12.66 4.19 7.16
CA PHE A 116 -11.28 4.40 7.55
C PHE A 116 -11.20 5.27 8.80
N ILE A 117 -10.18 5.08 9.63
CA ILE A 117 -9.92 5.94 10.79
C ILE A 117 -8.68 6.78 10.49
N ILE A 118 -8.86 8.08 10.34
CA ILE A 118 -7.80 9.06 10.05
C ILE A 118 -7.76 10.07 11.20
N ASN A 119 -6.62 10.17 11.89
CA ASN A 119 -6.43 11.04 13.05
C ASN A 119 -7.57 10.90 14.09
N GLY A 120 -7.96 9.65 14.37
CA GLY A 120 -9.06 9.32 15.29
C GLY A 120 -10.48 9.46 14.72
N SER A 121 -10.65 10.16 13.60
CA SER A 121 -11.96 10.37 12.97
C SER A 121 -12.32 9.27 11.99
N GLU A 122 -13.57 8.82 12.01
CA GLU A 122 -14.11 7.90 11.00
C GLU A 122 -14.39 8.65 9.69
N LYS A 123 -13.97 8.06 8.56
CA LYS A 123 -14.05 8.63 7.22
C LYS A 123 -14.53 7.57 6.24
N VAL A 124 -15.46 7.93 5.38
CA VAL A 124 -16.03 7.06 4.34
C VAL A 124 -15.69 7.65 2.98
N LEU A 125 -15.28 6.80 2.05
CA LEU A 125 -15.16 7.17 0.64
C LEU A 125 -16.51 6.88 -0.03
N ILE A 126 -17.10 7.89 -0.66
CA ILE A 126 -18.36 7.75 -1.39
C ILE A 126 -18.03 7.42 -2.85
N ALA A 127 -18.74 6.44 -3.41
CA ALA A 127 -18.60 6.06 -4.81
C ALA A 127 -18.81 7.28 -5.72
N GLN A 128 -17.94 7.43 -6.71
CA GLN A 128 -18.06 8.46 -7.74
C GLN A 128 -18.55 7.79 -9.01
N GLU A 129 -19.67 8.27 -9.55
CA GLU A 129 -20.18 7.80 -10.83
C GLU A 129 -19.34 8.41 -11.96
N GLN A 130 -18.93 7.55 -12.90
CA GLN A 130 -18.18 7.95 -14.09
C GLN A 130 -18.69 7.16 -15.30
N PRO A 131 -18.69 7.76 -16.50
CA PRO A 131 -19.02 7.04 -17.72
C PRO A 131 -18.04 5.90 -17.93
N ALA A 132 -18.52 4.81 -18.53
CA ALA A 132 -17.69 3.64 -18.77
C ALA A 132 -16.55 3.94 -19.75
N ASN A 133 -15.34 3.53 -19.39
CA ASN A 133 -14.17 3.66 -20.26
C ASN A 133 -14.24 2.63 -21.41
N ASN A 134 -13.60 2.94 -22.53
CA ASN A 134 -13.53 2.07 -23.72
C ASN A 134 -14.91 1.78 -24.37
N TYR A 135 -15.89 2.66 -24.16
CA TYR A 135 -17.16 2.64 -24.88
C TYR A 135 -17.26 3.85 -25.82
N ILE A 136 -17.77 3.61 -27.04
CA ILE A 136 -18.11 4.69 -27.97
C ILE A 136 -19.49 5.20 -27.62
N PHE A 137 -19.57 6.49 -27.29
CA PHE A 137 -20.84 7.17 -27.06
C PHE A 137 -21.13 8.10 -28.25
N VAL A 138 -22.30 7.95 -28.86
CA VAL A 138 -22.78 8.82 -29.94
C VAL A 138 -23.96 9.61 -29.40
N PHE A 139 -23.86 10.94 -29.39
CA PHE A 139 -24.91 11.84 -28.92
C PHE A 139 -25.29 12.80 -30.04
N GLU A 140 -26.59 13.05 -30.18
CA GLU A 140 -27.07 14.13 -31.03
C GLU A 140 -26.76 15.48 -30.37
N LYS A 141 -26.19 16.42 -31.13
CA LYS A 141 -25.91 17.77 -30.66
C LYS A 141 -27.05 18.68 -31.03
N LEU A 142 -27.70 19.28 -30.03
CA LEU A 142 -28.68 20.35 -30.27
C LEU A 142 -27.95 21.61 -30.74
N SER A 143 -28.32 22.14 -31.90
CA SER A 143 -27.84 23.43 -32.41
C SER A 143 -28.58 24.58 -31.70
N HIS A 144 -27.83 25.48 -31.06
CA HIS A 144 -28.37 26.77 -30.62
C HIS A 144 -28.70 27.61 -31.85
N SER A 145 -29.99 27.95 -32.02
CA SER A 145 -30.51 28.96 -32.96
C SER A 145 -30.17 30.37 -32.50
#